data_AF-A0A7G3BKE2-F1
#
_entry.id   AF-A0A7G3BKE2-F1
#
_cell.length_a   1.000
_cell.length_b   1.000
_cell.length_c   1.000
_cell.angle_alpha   90.00
_cell.angle_beta   90.00
_cell.angle_gamma   90.00
#
_symmetry.space_group_name_H-M   'P 1'
#
loop_
_entity.id
_entity.type
_entity.pdbx_description
1 polymer ?
#
loop_
_entity_poly.entity_id
_entity_poly.type
_entity_poly.pdbx_seq_one_letter_code
_entity_poly.pdbx_strand_id
1 'polypeptide(L)'
;MKKISLLVLFISLLGCKQEYSYKNKIKEDVAFLADDTLEGRETGTKGEQAAAAYIVERFKELGLQPKGTEGFYQTFTFKPKKGPHGEVDYTNAGEDSTITGTNVLAYIDNQAENTIIIGAHYDHLGYGSEGSLHRGYKEIHNGADDNASGVAVMLDLAGKLKTANSSNNYLFMAFSGEEMGLLGSNYFTKNATLDLSKANYMINMDMVGRLKQDSTLAVYGVGTSPRWKQTLSATNPGFKIVENESGVGPSDHTSFYLQDIPVLHFFTGQHDDYHKPGDDTEKLNFEGMDAISNYIFDVITELDKSGKLAFRKTKNESEETPRFKVGLGVVPDYLFDGEGMRVDGISEDKPAQKAGLQKGDIVIKLGDSAIVDMMSYMRALSVFQAGDSTQVVVKRDGKTVEASIQF
;
A
#
# COMPACT_ATOMS: atom_id res chain seq x y z
N MET A 1 73.00 20.88 -28.94
CA MET A 1 71.89 19.94 -28.63
C MET A 1 71.37 20.25 -27.23
N LYS A 2 70.28 21.01 -27.10
CA LYS A 2 69.63 21.29 -25.80
C LYS A 2 68.48 20.31 -25.61
N LYS A 3 68.56 19.45 -24.59
CA LYS A 3 67.46 18.56 -24.19
C LYS A 3 66.51 19.33 -23.28
N ILE A 4 65.27 19.52 -23.71
CA ILE A 4 64.17 20.01 -22.88
C ILE A 4 63.50 18.76 -22.30
N SER A 5 63.58 18.57 -20.98
CA SER A 5 62.75 17.59 -20.28
C SER A 5 61.39 18.22 -19.99
N LEU A 6 60.33 17.63 -20.53
CA LEU A 6 58.96 18.00 -20.23
C LEU A 6 58.53 17.23 -18.97
N LEU A 7 58.36 17.96 -17.87
CA LEU A 7 57.84 17.43 -16.61
C LEU A 7 56.31 17.32 -16.73
N VAL A 8 55.78 16.10 -16.80
CA VAL A 8 54.33 15.86 -16.78
C VAL A 8 53.85 15.85 -15.33
N LEU A 9 53.10 16.89 -14.95
CA LEU A 9 52.47 17.01 -13.65
C LEU A 9 51.19 16.17 -13.64
N PHE A 10 51.22 15.02 -12.95
CA PHE A 10 50.01 14.22 -12.68
C PHE A 10 49.17 14.96 -11.64
N ILE A 11 48.12 15.66 -12.09
CA ILE A 11 47.09 16.21 -11.20
C ILE A 11 46.13 15.06 -10.86
N SER A 12 46.31 14.45 -9.69
CA SER A 12 45.32 13.53 -9.13
C SER A 12 44.09 14.32 -8.71
N LEU A 13 43.03 14.26 -9.53
CA LEU A 13 41.68 14.66 -9.16
C LEU A 13 41.19 13.72 -8.04
N LEU A 14 41.51 14.07 -6.79
CA LEU A 14 40.80 13.56 -5.62
C LEU A 14 39.39 14.15 -5.67
N GLY A 15 38.51 13.50 -6.42
CA GLY A 15 37.07 13.79 -6.33
C GLY A 15 36.64 13.50 -4.90
N CYS A 16 36.21 14.53 -4.18
CA CYS A 16 35.49 14.35 -2.93
C CYS A 16 34.28 13.45 -3.22
N LYS A 17 34.36 12.16 -2.90
CA LYS A 17 33.17 11.33 -2.78
C LYS A 17 32.38 11.94 -1.63
N GLN A 18 31.24 12.55 -1.95
CA GLN A 18 30.27 12.95 -0.94
C GLN A 18 29.89 11.66 -0.20
N GLU A 19 30.24 11.60 1.08
CA GLU A 19 29.97 10.43 1.91
C GLU A 19 28.45 10.31 2.06
N TYR A 20 27.89 9.21 1.53
CA TYR A 20 26.47 8.94 1.66
C TYR A 20 26.16 8.75 3.14
N SER A 21 25.29 9.60 3.68
CA SER A 21 24.81 9.52 5.06
C SER A 21 23.29 9.39 5.01
N TYR A 22 22.81 8.20 5.35
CA TYR A 22 21.40 7.94 5.53
C TYR A 22 20.83 8.87 6.61
N LYS A 23 19.67 9.44 6.32
CA LYS A 23 18.84 10.19 7.26
C LYS A 23 17.40 9.76 7.07
N ASN A 24 16.72 9.41 8.16
CA ASN A 24 15.29 9.21 8.15
C ASN A 24 14.62 10.55 7.79
N LYS A 25 13.78 10.54 6.75
CA LYS A 25 13.02 11.69 6.24
C LYS A 25 11.52 11.37 6.13
N ILE A 26 11.03 10.35 6.85
CA ILE A 26 9.65 9.85 6.71
C ILE A 26 8.64 10.98 6.88
N LYS A 27 8.83 11.84 7.89
CA LYS A 27 7.91 12.94 8.17
C LYS A 27 7.91 13.99 7.06
N GLU A 28 9.07 14.35 6.55
CA GLU A 28 9.23 15.28 5.43
C GLU A 28 8.64 14.72 4.13
N ASP A 29 8.84 13.43 3.90
CA ASP A 29 8.35 12.72 2.73
C ASP A 29 6.81 12.66 2.73
N VAL A 30 6.17 12.32 3.86
CA VAL A 30 4.70 12.42 4.01
C VAL A 30 4.23 13.85 3.84
N ALA A 31 4.85 14.82 4.54
CA ALA A 31 4.37 16.20 4.55
C ALA A 31 4.38 16.83 3.16
N PHE A 32 5.34 16.47 2.30
CA PHE A 32 5.32 16.89 0.91
C PHE A 32 4.24 16.16 0.13
N LEU A 33 4.20 14.83 0.22
CA LEU A 33 3.30 14.01 -0.60
C LEU A 33 1.84 14.29 -0.28
N ALA A 34 1.49 14.59 0.96
CA ALA A 34 0.13 14.89 1.41
C ALA A 34 -0.18 16.41 1.48
N ASP A 35 0.60 17.25 0.79
CA ASP A 35 0.36 18.69 0.74
C ASP A 35 -0.78 19.03 -0.24
N ASP A 36 -1.65 19.97 0.15
CA ASP A 36 -2.77 20.47 -0.67
C ASP A 36 -2.34 20.92 -2.08
N THR A 37 -1.09 21.37 -2.25
CA THR A 37 -0.55 21.79 -3.56
C THR A 37 -0.45 20.64 -4.57
N LEU A 38 -0.50 19.38 -4.11
CA LEU A 38 -0.57 18.19 -4.95
C LEU A 38 -2.00 17.76 -5.25
N GLU A 39 -3.01 18.50 -4.79
CA GLU A 39 -4.43 18.34 -5.14
C GLU A 39 -4.93 16.88 -5.03
N GLY A 40 -4.42 16.13 -4.05
CA GLY A 40 -4.79 14.74 -3.78
C GLY A 40 -4.30 13.70 -4.78
N ARG A 41 -3.33 14.04 -5.64
CA ARG A 41 -2.56 13.08 -6.47
C ARG A 41 -3.40 12.12 -7.32
N GLU A 42 -4.55 12.58 -7.84
CA GLU A 42 -5.36 11.75 -8.74
C GLU A 42 -4.57 11.37 -10.00
N THR A 43 -4.71 10.11 -10.41
CA THR A 43 -3.94 9.54 -11.53
C THR A 43 -4.08 10.38 -12.80
N GLY A 44 -2.95 10.73 -13.42
CA GLY A 44 -2.84 11.55 -14.62
C GLY A 44 -2.94 13.07 -14.40
N THR A 45 -3.15 13.53 -13.16
CA THR A 45 -3.20 14.96 -12.85
C THR A 45 -1.82 15.60 -12.70
N LYS A 46 -1.77 16.93 -12.65
CA LYS A 46 -0.54 17.68 -12.34
C LYS A 46 -0.03 17.38 -10.93
N GLY A 47 -0.94 17.12 -10.00
CA GLY A 47 -0.62 16.73 -8.62
C GLY A 47 0.15 15.42 -8.55
N GLU A 48 -0.35 14.40 -9.24
CA GLU A 48 0.37 13.12 -9.37
C GLU A 48 1.74 13.32 -10.05
N GLN A 49 1.82 14.09 -11.14
CA GLN A 49 3.09 14.36 -11.83
C GLN A 49 4.12 15.06 -10.92
N ALA A 50 3.68 16.00 -10.09
CA ALA A 50 4.54 16.67 -9.12
C ALA A 50 4.99 15.72 -7.99
N ALA A 51 4.12 14.83 -7.52
CA ALA A 51 4.48 13.78 -6.58
C ALA A 51 5.52 12.80 -7.18
N ALA A 52 5.32 12.38 -8.43
CA ALA A 52 6.26 11.53 -9.16
C ALA A 52 7.64 12.19 -9.28
N ALA A 53 7.68 13.48 -9.63
CA ALA A 53 8.93 14.25 -9.72
C ALA A 53 9.65 14.34 -8.36
N TYR A 54 8.91 14.56 -7.28
CA TYR A 54 9.46 14.56 -5.93
C TYR A 54 10.08 13.20 -5.56
N ILE A 55 9.37 12.10 -5.81
CA ILE A 55 9.87 10.74 -5.54
C ILE A 55 11.16 10.48 -6.33
N VAL A 56 11.23 10.92 -7.59
CA VAL A 56 12.46 10.85 -8.39
C VAL A 56 13.61 11.63 -7.76
N GLU A 57 13.38 12.84 -7.27
CA GLU A 57 14.42 13.61 -6.59
C GLU A 57 14.87 12.92 -5.29
N ARG A 58 13.95 12.34 -4.52
CA ARG A 58 14.29 11.54 -3.34
C ARG A 58 15.14 10.31 -3.71
N PHE A 59 14.82 9.61 -4.78
CA PHE A 59 15.65 8.50 -5.28
C PHE A 59 17.05 8.96 -5.74
N LYS A 60 17.16 10.13 -6.39
CA LYS A 60 18.46 10.72 -6.79
C LYS A 60 19.28 11.14 -5.57
N GLU A 61 18.66 11.78 -4.57
CA GLU A 61 19.31 12.11 -3.29
C GLU A 61 19.88 10.87 -2.60
N LEU A 62 19.17 9.74 -2.71
CA LEU A 62 19.61 8.45 -2.17
C LEU A 62 20.65 7.73 -3.05
N GLY A 63 20.98 8.27 -4.24
CA GLY A 63 21.97 7.70 -5.16
C GLY A 63 21.52 6.39 -5.82
N LEU A 64 20.22 6.21 -6.03
CA LEU A 64 19.65 5.05 -6.72
C LEU A 64 19.68 5.25 -8.24
N GLN A 65 19.69 4.13 -8.97
CA GLN A 65 19.70 4.13 -10.42
C GLN A 65 18.28 4.06 -10.99
N PRO A 66 18.00 4.71 -12.13
CA PRO A 66 16.72 4.57 -12.82
C PRO A 66 16.46 3.13 -13.29
N LYS A 67 15.20 2.68 -13.25
CA LYS A 67 14.78 1.37 -13.80
C LYS A 67 13.43 1.42 -14.51
N GLY A 68 12.96 2.61 -14.87
CA GLY A 68 11.78 2.79 -15.74
C GLY A 68 12.09 2.50 -17.20
N THR A 69 11.06 2.59 -18.05
CA THR A 69 11.22 2.55 -19.52
C THR A 69 11.90 3.82 -20.04
N GLU A 70 11.73 4.94 -19.34
CA GLU A 70 12.41 6.21 -19.61
C GLU A 70 12.94 6.80 -18.29
N GLY A 71 14.24 6.62 -18.04
CA GLY A 71 14.84 7.02 -16.77
C GLY A 71 14.14 6.33 -15.59
N PHE A 72 13.65 7.11 -14.62
CA PHE A 72 12.90 6.57 -13.48
C PHE A 72 11.44 6.26 -13.82
N TYR A 73 10.91 6.73 -14.95
CA TYR A 73 9.49 6.67 -15.25
C TYR A 73 9.13 5.45 -16.10
N GLN A 74 8.00 4.82 -15.76
CA GLN A 74 7.30 3.89 -16.63
C GLN A 74 5.85 4.39 -16.79
N THR A 75 5.58 5.02 -17.92
CA THR A 75 4.26 5.56 -18.25
C THR A 75 3.38 4.50 -18.90
N PHE A 76 2.09 4.52 -18.60
CA PHE A 76 1.08 3.71 -19.27
C PHE A 76 -0.18 4.54 -19.49
N THR A 77 -0.89 4.28 -20.59
CA THR A 77 -2.12 5.00 -20.92
C THR A 77 -3.28 4.02 -21.00
N PHE A 78 -4.43 4.43 -20.46
CA PHE A 78 -5.62 3.61 -20.37
C PHE A 78 -6.89 4.43 -20.59
N LYS A 79 -7.97 3.74 -20.96
CA LYS A 79 -9.32 4.31 -20.96
C LYS A 79 -10.02 3.95 -19.66
N PRO A 80 -10.59 4.93 -18.92
CA PRO A 80 -11.39 4.65 -17.74
C PRO A 80 -12.56 3.71 -18.08
N LYS A 81 -12.87 2.78 -17.17
CA LYS A 81 -13.97 1.82 -17.37
C LYS A 81 -15.31 2.56 -17.50
N LYS A 82 -16.14 2.17 -18.46
CA LYS A 82 -17.52 2.69 -18.61
C LYS A 82 -18.57 1.96 -17.74
N GLY A 83 -18.14 1.07 -16.83
CA GLY A 83 -19.04 0.31 -15.95
C GLY A 83 -18.34 -0.76 -15.09
N PRO A 84 -19.06 -1.39 -14.14
CA PRO A 84 -18.50 -2.26 -13.08
C PRO A 84 -17.96 -3.62 -13.55
N HIS A 85 -18.09 -3.94 -14.83
CA HIS A 85 -17.63 -5.20 -15.44
C HIS A 85 -16.74 -4.99 -16.67
N GLY A 86 -16.32 -3.74 -16.94
CA GLY A 86 -15.40 -3.46 -18.04
C GLY A 86 -13.98 -3.91 -17.71
N GLU A 87 -13.29 -4.52 -18.67
CA GLU A 87 -11.83 -4.63 -18.63
C GLU A 87 -11.20 -3.26 -18.93
N VAL A 88 -10.02 -3.00 -18.36
CA VAL A 88 -9.27 -1.77 -18.69
C VAL A 88 -8.50 -2.03 -19.97
N ASP A 89 -8.79 -1.23 -21.00
CA ASP A 89 -8.04 -1.22 -22.25
C ASP A 89 -6.85 -0.27 -22.12
N TYR A 90 -5.64 -0.83 -22.07
CA TYR A 90 -4.41 -0.05 -22.23
C TYR A 90 -4.23 0.31 -23.70
N THR A 91 -3.99 1.59 -23.99
CA THR A 91 -3.89 2.13 -25.35
C THR A 91 -2.66 3.01 -25.52
N ASN A 92 -2.33 3.36 -26.76
CA ASN A 92 -1.31 4.38 -27.02
C ASN A 92 -1.89 5.79 -26.75
N ALA A 93 -1.04 6.73 -26.34
CA ALA A 93 -1.43 8.11 -26.06
C ALA A 93 -2.00 8.81 -27.30
N GLY A 94 -3.09 9.58 -27.14
CA GLY A 94 -3.61 10.49 -28.18
C GLY A 94 -5.04 10.25 -28.67
N GLU A 95 -5.82 9.38 -28.04
CA GLU A 95 -7.27 9.30 -28.26
C GLU A 95 -8.03 10.14 -27.22
N ASP A 96 -9.12 10.79 -27.63
CA ASP A 96 -10.01 11.53 -26.72
C ASP A 96 -10.49 10.62 -25.57
N SER A 97 -10.38 11.11 -24.32
CA SER A 97 -10.80 10.41 -23.07
C SER A 97 -9.83 9.36 -22.50
N THR A 98 -8.53 9.43 -22.81
CA THR A 98 -7.50 8.58 -22.17
C THR A 98 -6.86 9.27 -20.96
N ILE A 99 -6.44 8.47 -19.96
CA ILE A 99 -5.66 8.90 -18.79
C ILE A 99 -4.28 8.23 -18.87
N THR A 100 -3.23 8.95 -18.49
CA THR A 100 -1.85 8.43 -18.44
C THR A 100 -1.38 8.37 -17.00
N GLY A 101 -1.15 7.16 -16.49
CA GLY A 101 -0.49 6.93 -15.20
C GLY A 101 1.02 6.76 -15.37
N THR A 102 1.77 6.97 -14.29
CA THR A 102 3.24 6.90 -14.29
C THR A 102 3.77 6.16 -13.08
N ASN A 103 4.27 4.94 -13.25
CA ASN A 103 5.05 4.30 -12.19
C ASN A 103 6.43 4.98 -12.07
N VAL A 104 6.96 5.10 -10.84
CA VAL A 104 8.33 5.59 -10.58
C VAL A 104 9.18 4.45 -10.02
N LEU A 105 10.27 4.12 -10.73
CA LEU A 105 11.10 2.95 -10.49
C LEU A 105 12.56 3.31 -10.26
N ALA A 106 13.12 2.87 -9.12
CA ALA A 106 14.52 3.05 -8.78
C ALA A 106 15.19 1.75 -8.33
N TYR A 107 16.49 1.63 -8.55
CA TYR A 107 17.21 0.36 -8.45
C TYR A 107 18.54 0.49 -7.71
N ILE A 108 18.81 -0.51 -6.87
CA ILE A 108 20.12 -0.79 -6.29
C ILE A 108 20.66 -2.05 -6.96
N ASP A 109 21.75 -1.90 -7.70
CA ASP A 109 22.49 -3.01 -8.29
C ASP A 109 23.65 -3.43 -7.37
N ASN A 110 23.45 -4.54 -6.66
CA ASN A 110 24.48 -5.16 -5.83
C ASN A 110 25.23 -6.28 -6.58
N GLN A 111 24.98 -6.42 -7.89
CA GLN A 111 25.46 -7.55 -8.71
C GLN A 111 24.98 -8.92 -8.20
N ALA A 112 23.85 -8.93 -7.49
CA ALA A 112 23.25 -10.15 -6.98
C ALA A 112 22.45 -10.88 -8.06
N GLU A 113 22.18 -12.17 -7.84
CA GLU A 113 21.39 -12.99 -8.74
C GLU A 113 19.90 -12.61 -8.73
N ASN A 114 19.36 -12.33 -7.54
CA ASN A 114 17.94 -12.08 -7.32
C ASN A 114 17.67 -10.63 -6.93
N THR A 115 16.43 -10.19 -7.17
CA THR A 115 15.96 -8.83 -6.86
C THR A 115 14.77 -8.89 -5.90
N ILE A 116 14.83 -8.13 -4.81
CA ILE A 116 13.68 -7.88 -3.94
C ILE A 116 12.94 -6.65 -4.46
N ILE A 117 11.62 -6.73 -4.55
CA ILE A 117 10.76 -5.63 -4.99
C ILE A 117 10.12 -5.01 -3.74
N ILE A 118 10.17 -3.70 -3.59
CA ILE A 118 9.58 -2.97 -2.48
C ILE A 118 8.73 -1.85 -3.07
N GLY A 119 7.46 -1.78 -2.71
CA GLY A 119 6.55 -0.80 -3.32
C GLY A 119 5.43 -0.29 -2.43
N ALA A 120 4.86 0.81 -2.89
CA ALA A 120 3.67 1.48 -2.36
C ALA A 120 3.06 2.30 -3.51
N HIS A 121 1.75 2.49 -3.55
CA HIS A 121 1.17 3.44 -4.50
C HIS A 121 1.31 4.87 -4.00
N TYR A 122 1.35 5.83 -4.91
CA TYR A 122 1.50 7.24 -4.58
C TYR A 122 0.35 8.10 -5.10
N ASP A 123 -0.52 7.56 -5.97
CA ASP A 123 -1.77 8.20 -6.35
C ASP A 123 -2.77 8.16 -5.20
N HIS A 124 -3.74 9.08 -5.23
CA HIS A 124 -4.90 9.06 -4.35
C HIS A 124 -6.14 9.66 -5.07
N LEU A 125 -7.21 9.99 -4.35
CA LEU A 125 -8.53 10.30 -4.91
C LEU A 125 -8.72 11.74 -5.42
N GLY A 126 -7.69 12.58 -5.42
CA GLY A 126 -7.76 13.96 -5.86
C GLY A 126 -8.74 14.78 -5.04
N TYR A 127 -9.86 15.16 -5.67
CA TYR A 127 -10.94 15.88 -5.00
C TYR A 127 -12.16 14.99 -4.63
N GLY A 128 -11.97 13.67 -4.57
CA GLY A 128 -12.96 12.72 -4.08
C GLY A 128 -14.09 12.40 -5.04
N SER A 129 -13.76 12.03 -6.28
CA SER A 129 -14.73 11.63 -7.31
C SER A 129 -15.25 10.20 -7.06
N GLU A 130 -14.83 9.23 -7.86
CA GLU A 130 -15.07 7.81 -7.62
C GLU A 130 -14.21 7.35 -6.44
N GLY A 131 -14.75 6.46 -5.58
CA GLY A 131 -14.03 5.96 -4.40
C GLY A 131 -14.22 6.77 -3.11
N SER A 132 -14.63 8.05 -3.17
CA SER A 132 -14.77 8.89 -1.97
C SER A 132 -15.88 8.45 -1.01
N LEU A 133 -15.54 8.42 0.28
CA LEU A 133 -16.47 8.22 1.39
C LEU A 133 -16.97 9.53 2.00
N HIS A 134 -16.52 10.68 1.48
CA HIS A 134 -17.00 12.00 1.89
C HIS A 134 -18.35 12.33 1.23
N ARG A 135 -19.21 13.06 1.96
CA ARG A 135 -20.58 13.42 1.53
C ARG A 135 -20.84 14.92 1.55
N GLY A 136 -19.84 15.72 1.90
CA GLY A 136 -19.88 17.18 1.87
C GLY A 136 -19.51 17.76 0.51
N TYR A 137 -18.90 18.94 0.54
CA TYR A 137 -18.47 19.62 -0.67
C TYR A 137 -17.24 18.95 -1.27
N LYS A 138 -16.95 19.28 -2.53
CA LYS A 138 -15.73 18.83 -3.19
C LYS A 138 -14.52 19.37 -2.42
N GLU A 139 -13.72 18.48 -1.86
CA GLU A 139 -12.57 18.78 -1.00
C GLU A 139 -11.38 17.89 -1.38
N ILE A 140 -10.16 18.37 -1.13
CA ILE A 140 -8.93 17.65 -1.45
C ILE A 140 -8.83 16.42 -0.53
N HIS A 141 -8.52 15.28 -1.10
CA HIS A 141 -8.19 14.05 -0.38
C HIS A 141 -6.68 13.95 -0.39
N ASN A 142 -6.04 14.36 0.72
CA ASN A 142 -4.58 14.41 0.78
C ASN A 142 -3.94 13.03 0.91
N GLY A 143 -4.63 12.02 1.43
CA GLY A 143 -4.12 10.66 1.43
C GLY A 143 -2.80 10.53 2.19
N ALA A 144 -2.73 11.12 3.38
CA ALA A 144 -1.52 11.10 4.20
C ALA A 144 -1.19 9.67 4.67
N ASP A 145 -2.20 8.93 5.15
CA ASP A 145 -2.03 7.51 5.40
C ASP A 145 -2.13 6.73 4.09
N ASP A 146 -3.07 7.11 3.21
CA ASP A 146 -3.43 6.42 1.97
C ASP A 146 -3.00 7.20 0.70
N ASN A 147 -1.80 7.04 0.17
CA ASN A 147 -0.72 6.19 0.66
C ASN A 147 0.63 6.91 0.69
N ALA A 148 0.63 8.19 1.08
CA ALA A 148 1.88 8.92 1.33
C ALA A 148 2.74 8.21 2.41
N SER A 149 2.09 7.57 3.39
CA SER A 149 2.76 6.80 4.45
C SER A 149 3.61 5.64 3.91
N GLY A 150 3.06 4.83 2.99
CA GLY A 150 3.76 3.69 2.39
C GLY A 150 4.94 4.13 1.52
N VAL A 151 4.76 5.20 0.75
CA VAL A 151 5.84 5.78 -0.08
C VAL A 151 6.98 6.31 0.80
N ALA A 152 6.67 6.99 1.90
CA ALA A 152 7.67 7.48 2.83
C ALA A 152 8.47 6.34 3.49
N VAL A 153 7.80 5.26 3.90
CA VAL A 153 8.46 4.05 4.42
C VAL A 153 9.32 3.37 3.35
N MET A 154 8.86 3.30 2.09
CA MET A 154 9.64 2.77 0.97
C MET A 154 10.93 3.58 0.76
N LEU A 155 10.86 4.91 0.78
CA LEU A 155 12.01 5.80 0.63
C LEU A 155 13.02 5.65 1.78
N ASP A 156 12.52 5.46 3.01
CA ASP A 156 13.35 5.20 4.17
C ASP A 156 14.09 3.85 4.06
N LEU A 157 13.37 2.79 3.67
CA LEU A 157 13.94 1.46 3.38
C LEU A 157 14.99 1.54 2.27
N ALA A 158 14.75 2.31 1.21
CA ALA A 158 15.71 2.54 0.14
C ALA A 158 17.02 3.13 0.67
N GLY A 159 16.94 4.04 1.64
CA GLY A 159 18.11 4.60 2.29
C GLY A 159 18.86 3.59 3.16
N LYS A 160 18.15 2.80 3.97
CA LYS A 160 18.73 1.76 4.83
C LYS A 160 19.42 0.66 4.00
N LEU A 161 18.78 0.21 2.92
CA LEU A 161 19.28 -0.87 2.04
C LEU A 161 20.39 -0.41 1.09
N LYS A 162 20.61 0.89 0.92
CA LYS A 162 21.70 1.40 0.06
C LYS A 162 23.08 0.98 0.55
N THR A 163 23.24 0.76 1.86
CA THR A 163 24.52 0.43 2.50
C THR A 163 24.49 -0.89 3.27
N ALA A 164 23.41 -1.67 3.15
CA ALA A 164 23.22 -2.94 3.86
C ALA A 164 22.59 -4.01 2.95
N ASN A 165 22.58 -5.26 3.42
CA ASN A 165 21.87 -6.38 2.78
C ASN A 165 22.19 -6.55 1.28
N SER A 166 23.47 -6.69 0.95
CA SER A 166 23.94 -6.69 -0.45
C SER A 166 23.84 -8.04 -1.16
N SER A 167 23.18 -9.06 -0.58
CA SER A 167 23.05 -10.38 -1.21
C SER A 167 21.90 -10.43 -2.22
N ASN A 168 21.08 -9.36 -2.30
CA ASN A 168 20.02 -9.16 -3.28
C ASN A 168 20.18 -7.77 -3.93
N ASN A 169 19.65 -7.62 -5.14
CA ASN A 169 19.37 -6.31 -5.71
C ASN A 169 18.02 -5.80 -5.18
N TYR A 170 17.75 -4.51 -5.33
CA TYR A 170 16.49 -3.92 -4.87
C TYR A 170 15.85 -3.08 -5.97
N LEU A 171 14.57 -3.34 -6.25
CA LEU A 171 13.72 -2.48 -7.06
C LEU A 171 12.70 -1.80 -6.15
N PHE A 172 12.73 -0.48 -6.10
CA PHE A 172 11.75 0.36 -5.41
C PHE A 172 10.73 0.88 -6.42
N MET A 173 9.46 0.80 -6.08
CA MET A 173 8.35 1.12 -6.98
C MET A 173 7.30 2.00 -6.28
N ALA A 174 7.12 3.22 -6.79
CA ALA A 174 5.92 4.00 -6.50
C ALA A 174 4.89 3.74 -7.62
N PHE A 175 3.76 3.12 -7.29
CA PHE A 175 2.73 2.76 -8.26
C PHE A 175 1.73 3.89 -8.49
N SER A 176 1.27 4.03 -9.73
CA SER A 176 0.20 4.95 -10.13
C SER A 176 -1.06 4.15 -10.49
N GLY A 177 -2.24 4.73 -10.29
CA GLY A 177 -3.52 4.11 -10.62
C GLY A 177 -3.91 2.93 -9.75
N GLU A 178 -3.44 2.86 -8.51
CA GLU A 178 -3.87 1.83 -7.55
C GLU A 178 -5.36 1.98 -7.24
N GLU A 179 -5.78 3.21 -6.94
CA GLU A 179 -7.15 3.59 -6.56
C GLU A 179 -8.16 3.34 -7.68
N MET A 180 -7.66 3.23 -8.91
CA MET A 180 -8.43 2.93 -10.11
C MET A 180 -8.45 1.42 -10.45
N GLY A 181 -7.92 0.58 -9.55
CA GLY A 181 -7.91 -0.88 -9.65
C GLY A 181 -6.55 -1.48 -10.01
N LEU A 182 -5.50 -1.13 -9.25
CA LEU A 182 -4.15 -1.72 -9.34
C LEU A 182 -3.48 -1.56 -10.72
N LEU A 183 -3.75 -0.46 -11.42
CA LEU A 183 -3.36 -0.31 -12.83
C LEU A 183 -1.84 -0.31 -13.01
N GLY A 184 -1.12 0.43 -12.17
CA GLY A 184 0.34 0.56 -12.24
C GLY A 184 1.06 -0.76 -11.99
N SER A 185 0.72 -1.47 -10.91
CA SER A 185 1.34 -2.77 -10.61
C SER A 185 0.95 -3.84 -11.63
N ASN A 186 -0.28 -3.82 -12.14
CA ASN A 186 -0.72 -4.72 -13.20
C ASN A 186 0.01 -4.47 -14.52
N TYR A 187 0.20 -3.20 -14.87
CA TYR A 187 0.95 -2.81 -16.06
C TYR A 187 2.41 -3.25 -15.96
N PHE A 188 3.06 -2.98 -14.81
CA PHE A 188 4.45 -3.34 -14.60
C PHE A 188 4.67 -4.85 -14.70
N THR A 189 3.84 -5.66 -14.05
CA THR A 189 4.02 -7.13 -14.06
C THR A 189 3.87 -7.74 -15.45
N LYS A 190 3.13 -7.09 -16.36
CA LYS A 190 3.01 -7.47 -17.77
C LYS A 190 4.10 -6.89 -18.67
N ASN A 191 4.74 -5.79 -18.26
CA ASN A 191 5.71 -5.02 -19.04
C ASN A 191 6.97 -4.71 -18.23
N ALA A 192 7.46 -5.72 -17.50
CA ALA A 192 8.49 -5.51 -16.49
C ALA A 192 9.82 -5.04 -17.12
N THR A 193 10.47 -4.09 -16.47
CA THR A 193 11.80 -3.58 -16.86
C THR A 193 12.95 -4.42 -16.28
N LEU A 194 12.61 -5.53 -15.62
CA LEU A 194 13.54 -6.57 -15.19
C LEU A 194 12.95 -7.96 -15.49
N ASP A 195 13.82 -8.96 -15.45
CA ASP A 195 13.42 -10.37 -15.57
C ASP A 195 12.71 -10.83 -14.28
N LEU A 196 11.38 -10.93 -14.31
CA LEU A 196 10.57 -11.34 -13.15
C LEU A 196 10.91 -12.74 -12.64
N SER A 197 11.53 -13.61 -13.46
CA SER A 197 12.01 -14.89 -12.97
C SER A 197 13.13 -14.75 -11.94
N LYS A 198 13.77 -13.59 -11.83
CA LYS A 198 14.76 -13.23 -10.81
C LYS A 198 14.19 -12.42 -9.65
N ALA A 199 12.89 -12.10 -9.67
CA ALA A 199 12.24 -11.52 -8.50
C ALA A 199 12.24 -12.56 -7.37
N ASN A 200 12.81 -12.19 -6.22
CA ASN A 200 12.88 -13.04 -5.04
C ASN A 200 11.51 -13.05 -4.33
N TYR A 201 11.07 -11.87 -3.93
CA TYR A 201 9.79 -11.61 -3.31
C TYR A 201 9.47 -10.11 -3.41
N MET A 202 8.21 -9.77 -3.15
CA MET A 202 7.71 -8.41 -3.13
C MET A 202 7.19 -8.03 -1.74
N ILE A 203 7.55 -6.84 -1.26
CA ILE A 203 7.01 -6.24 -0.05
C ILE A 203 6.21 -5.00 -0.46
N ASN A 204 4.95 -4.95 -0.07
CA ASN A 204 4.06 -3.82 -0.29
C ASN A 204 3.77 -3.10 1.04
N MET A 205 3.67 -1.78 0.98
CA MET A 205 3.14 -0.98 2.06
C MET A 205 1.95 -0.18 1.58
N ASP A 206 0.87 -0.26 2.35
CA ASP A 206 -0.35 0.48 2.13
C ASP A 206 -0.88 0.91 3.50
N MET A 207 -1.17 2.20 3.69
CA MET A 207 -1.66 2.75 4.95
C MET A 207 -0.88 2.24 6.19
N VAL A 208 0.39 2.65 6.29
CA VAL A 208 1.31 2.25 7.38
C VAL A 208 1.59 3.37 8.38
N GLY A 209 0.80 4.44 8.32
CA GLY A 209 0.91 5.66 9.13
C GLY A 209 -0.02 5.72 10.33
N ARG A 210 -1.03 4.86 10.46
CA ARG A 210 -2.04 4.92 11.54
C ARG A 210 -1.93 3.79 12.55
N LEU A 211 -0.71 3.31 12.81
CA LEU A 211 -0.44 2.29 13.82
C LEU A 211 -1.08 2.65 15.17
N LYS A 212 -2.01 1.79 15.62
CA LYS A 212 -2.79 1.95 16.85
C LYS A 212 -1.91 1.75 18.11
N GLN A 213 -2.40 2.24 19.25
CA GLN A 213 -1.69 2.14 20.55
C GLN A 213 -1.42 0.70 21.00
N ASP A 214 -2.25 -0.26 20.56
CA ASP A 214 -2.05 -1.69 20.83
C ASP A 214 -1.01 -2.34 19.90
N SER A 215 -0.38 -1.56 19.02
CA SER A 215 0.65 -1.98 18.07
C SER A 215 0.19 -3.11 17.14
N THR A 216 -1.10 -3.12 16.79
CA THR A 216 -1.64 -4.10 15.83
C THR A 216 -1.21 -3.76 14.41
N LEU A 217 -0.68 -4.75 13.69
CA LEU A 217 -0.19 -4.63 12.32
C LEU A 217 -0.67 -5.83 11.51
N ALA A 218 -1.41 -5.60 10.43
CA ALA A 218 -1.75 -6.68 9.52
C ALA A 218 -0.59 -6.98 8.57
N VAL A 219 -0.39 -8.28 8.33
CA VAL A 219 0.52 -8.78 7.31
C VAL A 219 -0.21 -9.78 6.43
N TYR A 220 -0.43 -9.40 5.18
CA TYR A 220 -1.04 -10.24 4.15
C TYR A 220 0.03 -10.99 3.37
N GLY A 221 -0.36 -12.05 2.65
CA GLY A 221 0.55 -12.83 1.82
C GLY A 221 1.45 -13.78 2.61
N VAL A 222 1.25 -13.93 3.93
CA VAL A 222 2.07 -14.80 4.80
C VAL A 222 2.08 -16.24 4.29
N GLY A 223 1.03 -16.66 3.58
CA GLY A 223 0.93 -18.00 3.03
C GLY A 223 1.67 -18.21 1.71
N THR A 224 2.26 -17.17 1.12
CA THR A 224 2.88 -17.24 -0.21
C THR A 224 4.30 -17.79 -0.22
N SER A 225 4.89 -18.00 0.96
CA SER A 225 6.15 -18.72 1.14
C SER A 225 6.14 -19.52 2.44
N PRO A 226 6.73 -20.74 2.48
CA PRO A 226 6.91 -21.48 3.73
C PRO A 226 7.85 -20.78 4.72
N ARG A 227 8.56 -19.73 4.32
CA ARG A 227 9.52 -19.01 5.17
C ARG A 227 8.90 -17.89 6.01
N TRP A 228 7.79 -17.31 5.55
CA TRP A 228 7.20 -16.08 6.11
C TRP A 228 6.89 -16.15 7.59
N LYS A 229 6.11 -17.12 8.04
CA LYS A 229 5.72 -17.19 9.47
C LYS A 229 6.91 -17.19 10.42
N GLN A 230 7.92 -18.02 10.12
CA GLN A 230 9.09 -18.11 10.98
C GLN A 230 9.90 -16.82 10.92
N THR A 231 10.10 -16.23 9.74
CA THR A 231 10.85 -14.98 9.59
C THR A 231 10.15 -13.82 10.30
N LEU A 232 8.84 -13.65 10.08
CA LEU A 232 8.03 -12.60 10.73
C LEU A 232 8.06 -12.76 12.24
N SER A 233 7.89 -13.99 12.76
CA SER A 233 7.96 -14.25 14.19
C SER A 233 9.35 -14.02 14.79
N ALA A 234 10.43 -14.34 14.06
CA ALA A 234 11.80 -14.22 14.57
C ALA A 234 12.27 -12.76 14.63
N THR A 235 11.74 -11.91 13.75
CA THR A 235 12.13 -10.49 13.62
C THR A 235 11.14 -9.54 14.31
N ASN A 236 10.00 -10.04 14.80
CA ASN A 236 8.95 -9.19 15.38
C ASN A 236 9.44 -8.48 16.66
N PRO A 237 9.53 -7.13 16.67
CA PRO A 237 9.97 -6.38 17.84
C PRO A 237 8.90 -6.27 18.95
N GLY A 238 7.70 -6.80 18.73
CA GLY A 238 6.59 -6.77 19.69
C GLY A 238 5.24 -6.33 19.13
N PHE A 239 5.10 -6.22 17.81
CA PHE A 239 3.80 -5.96 17.16
C PHE A 239 2.83 -7.10 17.42
N LYS A 240 1.56 -6.75 17.56
CA LYS A 240 0.46 -7.70 17.50
C LYS A 240 0.14 -7.97 16.02
N ILE A 241 0.79 -8.98 15.45
CA ILE A 241 0.64 -9.31 14.03
C ILE A 241 -0.69 -10.03 13.78
N VAL A 242 -1.50 -9.47 12.87
CA VAL A 242 -2.68 -10.12 12.30
C VAL A 242 -2.31 -10.68 10.93
N GLU A 243 -2.12 -12.00 10.84
CA GLU A 243 -1.68 -12.66 9.61
C GLU A 243 -2.87 -12.98 8.69
N ASN A 244 -2.72 -12.71 7.38
CA ASN A 244 -3.57 -13.27 6.33
C ASN A 244 -2.73 -14.13 5.38
N GLU A 245 -3.16 -15.37 5.14
CA GLU A 245 -2.44 -16.32 4.30
C GLU A 245 -2.51 -15.96 2.81
N SER A 246 -3.60 -15.37 2.34
CA SER A 246 -3.88 -15.12 0.93
C SER A 246 -2.83 -14.18 0.32
N GLY A 247 -2.33 -14.54 -0.85
CA GLY A 247 -1.53 -13.64 -1.69
C GLY A 247 -2.36 -12.66 -2.51
N VAL A 248 -3.69 -12.82 -2.52
CA VAL A 248 -4.64 -11.85 -3.07
C VAL A 248 -5.18 -11.00 -1.93
N GLY A 249 -5.07 -9.69 -2.07
CA GLY A 249 -5.56 -8.71 -1.11
C GLY A 249 -5.91 -7.39 -1.79
N PRO A 250 -6.20 -6.35 -1.00
CA PRO A 250 -6.78 -5.10 -1.50
C PRO A 250 -5.78 -4.13 -2.13
N SER A 251 -4.54 -4.56 -2.42
CA SER A 251 -3.46 -3.64 -2.83
C SER A 251 -2.50 -4.28 -3.84
N ASP A 252 -1.47 -3.54 -4.28
CA ASP A 252 -0.59 -3.84 -5.42
C ASP A 252 0.15 -5.18 -5.37
N HIS A 253 0.41 -5.72 -4.16
CA HIS A 253 1.00 -7.05 -3.99
C HIS A 253 0.27 -8.15 -4.77
N THR A 254 -1.05 -8.01 -4.95
CA THR A 254 -1.87 -8.94 -5.72
C THR A 254 -1.33 -9.14 -7.15
N SER A 255 -0.91 -8.05 -7.81
CA SER A 255 -0.36 -8.12 -9.18
C SER A 255 0.88 -9.01 -9.25
N PHE A 256 1.74 -8.98 -8.23
CA PHE A 256 2.97 -9.78 -8.16
C PHE A 256 2.70 -11.23 -7.75
N TYR A 257 1.78 -11.45 -6.81
CA TYR A 257 1.34 -12.80 -6.45
C TYR A 257 0.80 -13.57 -7.66
N LEU A 258 0.06 -12.89 -8.55
CA LEU A 258 -0.45 -13.47 -9.80
C LEU A 258 0.66 -13.83 -10.81
N GLN A 259 1.91 -13.42 -10.58
CA GLN A 259 3.10 -13.83 -11.34
C GLN A 259 3.93 -14.90 -10.61
N ASP A 260 3.33 -15.60 -9.63
CA ASP A 260 3.98 -16.62 -8.80
C ASP A 260 5.19 -16.09 -8.00
N ILE A 261 5.12 -14.81 -7.57
CA ILE A 261 6.12 -14.18 -6.72
C ILE A 261 5.61 -14.22 -5.26
N PRO A 262 6.43 -14.65 -4.26
CA PRO A 262 6.06 -14.51 -2.87
C PRO A 262 5.87 -13.05 -2.49
N VAL A 263 4.81 -12.75 -1.75
CA VAL A 263 4.48 -11.38 -1.35
C VAL A 263 4.24 -11.26 0.14
N LEU A 264 4.56 -10.08 0.67
CA LEU A 264 4.07 -9.59 1.96
C LEU A 264 3.45 -8.21 1.76
N HIS A 265 2.35 -7.93 2.43
CA HIS A 265 1.73 -6.63 2.43
C HIS A 265 1.46 -6.17 3.87
N PHE A 266 2.03 -5.02 4.23
CA PHE A 266 1.93 -4.43 5.56
C PHE A 266 0.87 -3.32 5.56
N PHE A 267 -0.04 -3.38 6.53
CA PHE A 267 -1.23 -2.52 6.62
C PHE A 267 -1.60 -2.23 8.07
N THR A 268 -1.87 -0.96 8.42
CA THR A 268 -2.25 -0.57 9.80
C THR A 268 -3.77 -0.50 10.03
N GLY A 269 -4.56 -0.98 9.07
CA GLY A 269 -6.01 -1.00 9.18
C GLY A 269 -6.66 0.24 8.56
N GLN A 270 -7.95 0.15 8.27
CA GLN A 270 -8.73 1.34 7.92
C GLN A 270 -8.94 2.22 9.16
N HIS A 271 -9.32 3.47 8.94
CA HIS A 271 -9.66 4.43 9.98
C HIS A 271 -10.81 5.34 9.52
N ASP A 272 -11.31 6.18 10.43
CA ASP A 272 -12.47 7.06 10.19
C ASP A 272 -12.27 8.03 9.02
N ASP A 273 -11.02 8.34 8.69
CA ASP A 273 -10.63 9.27 7.61
C ASP A 273 -10.32 8.59 6.27
N TYR A 274 -10.40 7.25 6.20
CA TYR A 274 -10.14 6.49 4.97
C TYR A 274 -11.02 6.99 3.81
N HIS A 275 -10.41 7.27 2.66
CA HIS A 275 -11.06 7.85 1.47
C HIS A 275 -11.86 9.13 1.76
N LYS A 276 -11.37 9.99 2.67
CA LYS A 276 -11.98 11.28 3.01
C LYS A 276 -10.92 12.39 3.06
N PRO A 277 -11.35 13.67 2.95
CA PRO A 277 -10.44 14.81 3.02
C PRO A 277 -9.56 14.85 4.27
N GLY A 278 -10.08 14.37 5.39
CA GLY A 278 -9.36 14.39 6.66
C GLY A 278 -8.23 13.37 6.80
N ASP A 279 -7.87 12.60 5.77
CA ASP A 279 -6.66 11.77 5.82
C ASP A 279 -5.40 12.64 5.65
N ASP A 280 -5.03 13.30 6.75
CA ASP A 280 -4.00 14.35 6.78
C ASP A 280 -2.82 14.02 7.70
N THR A 281 -1.70 14.70 7.41
CA THR A 281 -0.37 14.45 8.00
C THR A 281 -0.36 14.50 9.54
N GLU A 282 -1.15 15.37 10.16
CA GLU A 282 -1.18 15.54 11.61
C GLU A 282 -1.79 14.35 12.37
N LYS A 283 -2.47 13.44 11.67
CA LYS A 283 -3.07 12.24 12.27
C LYS A 283 -2.14 11.04 12.25
N LEU A 284 -0.99 11.13 11.56
CA LEU A 284 -0.07 10.01 11.45
C LEU A 284 0.76 9.79 12.71
N ASN A 285 1.04 8.53 12.98
CA ASN A 285 1.95 8.04 14.00
C ASN A 285 3.35 7.80 13.40
N PHE A 286 4.18 8.84 13.33
CA PHE A 286 5.52 8.75 12.74
C PHE A 286 6.47 7.81 13.48
N GLU A 287 6.33 7.65 14.80
CA GLU A 287 7.11 6.66 15.57
C GLU A 287 6.71 5.24 15.17
N GLY A 288 5.41 4.99 14.95
CA GLY A 288 4.90 3.74 14.42
C GLY A 288 5.41 3.44 13.01
N MET A 289 5.45 4.45 12.13
CA MET A 289 6.01 4.30 10.79
C MET A 289 7.50 3.91 10.81
N ASP A 290 8.32 4.56 11.66
CA ASP A 290 9.73 4.19 11.79
C ASP A 290 9.89 2.77 12.35
N ALA A 291 9.06 2.38 13.34
CA ALA A 291 9.06 1.02 13.87
C ALA A 291 8.68 -0.02 12.80
N ILE A 292 7.70 0.25 11.95
CA ILE A 292 7.31 -0.62 10.83
C ILE A 292 8.45 -0.69 9.80
N SER A 293 9.06 0.44 9.43
CA SER A 293 10.23 0.48 8.53
C SER A 293 11.39 -0.37 9.07
N ASN A 294 11.70 -0.25 10.36
CA ASN A 294 12.74 -1.06 11.01
C ASN A 294 12.39 -2.55 10.99
N TYR A 295 11.14 -2.91 11.28
CA TYR A 295 10.72 -4.31 11.22
C TYR A 295 10.80 -4.91 9.82
N ILE A 296 10.37 -4.18 8.78
CA ILE A 296 10.52 -4.61 7.38
C ILE A 296 12.00 -4.77 7.03
N PHE A 297 12.85 -3.83 7.45
CA PHE A 297 14.30 -3.92 7.26
C PHE A 297 14.89 -5.18 7.94
N ASP A 298 14.46 -5.51 9.15
CA ASP A 298 14.91 -6.71 9.87
C ASP A 298 14.43 -8.00 9.20
N VAL A 299 13.19 -8.03 8.68
CA VAL A 299 12.68 -9.12 7.84
C VAL A 299 13.57 -9.34 6.62
N ILE A 300 13.90 -8.26 5.89
CA ILE A 300 14.80 -8.33 4.73
C ILE A 300 16.19 -8.81 5.14
N THR A 301 16.71 -8.31 6.27
CA THR A 301 18.04 -8.66 6.80
C THR A 301 18.13 -10.15 7.15
N GLU A 302 17.13 -10.71 7.83
CA GLU A 302 17.04 -12.13 8.16
C GLU A 302 17.05 -13.00 6.89
N LEU A 303 16.49 -12.51 5.79
CA LEU A 303 16.37 -13.23 4.53
C LEU A 303 17.53 -12.98 3.56
N ASP A 304 18.40 -12.00 3.80
CA ASP A 304 19.38 -11.50 2.82
C ASP A 304 20.18 -12.66 2.20
N LYS A 305 20.66 -13.58 3.05
CA LYS A 305 21.49 -14.73 2.64
C LYS A 305 20.72 -16.03 2.42
N SER A 306 19.39 -15.97 2.40
CA SER A 306 18.54 -17.16 2.22
C SER A 306 18.38 -17.59 0.75
N GLY A 307 18.93 -16.82 -0.18
CA GLY A 307 18.75 -17.06 -1.62
C GLY A 307 17.31 -16.78 -2.07
N LYS A 308 16.91 -17.37 -3.21
CA LYS A 308 15.56 -17.20 -3.74
C LYS A 308 14.54 -17.98 -2.92
N LEU A 309 13.48 -17.32 -2.48
CA LEU A 309 12.42 -17.94 -1.70
C LEU A 309 11.51 -18.80 -2.56
N ALA A 310 11.04 -19.90 -1.97
CA ALA A 310 10.04 -20.74 -2.59
C ALA A 310 8.67 -20.05 -2.58
N PHE A 311 8.02 -20.04 -3.75
CA PHE A 311 6.63 -19.63 -3.89
C PHE A 311 5.68 -20.77 -3.51
N ARG A 312 4.59 -20.42 -2.83
CA ARG A 312 3.48 -21.32 -2.52
C ARG A 312 2.19 -20.63 -2.92
N LYS A 313 1.45 -21.22 -3.87
CA LYS A 313 0.11 -20.75 -4.19
C LYS A 313 -0.82 -20.93 -2.99
N THR A 314 -1.56 -19.88 -2.66
CA THR A 314 -2.49 -19.83 -1.53
C THR A 314 -3.89 -20.20 -1.99
N LYS A 315 -4.73 -20.71 -1.08
CA LYS A 315 -6.15 -20.88 -1.37
C LYS A 315 -6.78 -19.49 -1.39
N ASN A 316 -7.48 -19.19 -2.48
CA ASN A 316 -8.03 -17.88 -2.70
C ASN A 316 -9.37 -17.77 -1.94
N GLU A 317 -9.37 -17.15 -0.75
CA GLU A 317 -10.60 -16.92 0.02
C GLU A 317 -11.58 -15.99 -0.72
N SER A 318 -11.08 -15.24 -1.73
CA SER A 318 -11.88 -14.38 -2.59
C SER A 318 -12.90 -15.11 -3.47
N GLU A 319 -12.71 -16.42 -3.73
CA GLU A 319 -13.75 -17.23 -4.39
C GLU A 319 -14.97 -17.49 -3.49
N GLU A 320 -14.80 -17.34 -2.17
CA GLU A 320 -15.88 -17.48 -1.18
C GLU A 320 -16.45 -16.13 -0.72
N THR A 321 -15.86 -15.00 -1.11
CA THR A 321 -16.32 -13.67 -0.69
C THR A 321 -17.65 -13.34 -1.37
N PRO A 322 -18.76 -13.29 -0.62
CA PRO A 322 -20.09 -13.13 -1.20
C PRO A 322 -20.25 -11.72 -1.76
N ARG A 323 -20.80 -11.60 -2.97
CA ARG A 323 -21.26 -10.30 -3.46
C ARG A 323 -22.48 -9.85 -2.66
N PHE A 324 -22.43 -8.63 -2.12
CA PHE A 324 -23.57 -8.00 -1.44
C PHE A 324 -24.00 -6.74 -2.19
N LYS A 325 -25.30 -6.42 -2.09
CA LYS A 325 -25.91 -5.26 -2.79
C LYS A 325 -26.14 -4.07 -1.86
N VAL A 326 -25.98 -4.28 -0.57
CA VAL A 326 -26.26 -3.30 0.48
C VAL A 326 -25.12 -3.33 1.50
N GLY A 327 -24.92 -2.22 2.20
CA GLY A 327 -23.94 -2.12 3.28
C GLY A 327 -24.55 -1.45 4.49
N LEU A 328 -24.09 -1.80 5.69
CA LEU A 328 -24.47 -1.09 6.91
C LEU A 328 -23.94 0.36 6.92
N GLY A 329 -22.86 0.65 6.18
CA GLY A 329 -22.15 1.92 6.28
C GLY A 329 -21.33 2.04 7.57
N VAL A 330 -20.74 0.92 7.97
CA VAL A 330 -19.67 0.86 8.96
C VAL A 330 -18.34 0.75 8.24
N VAL A 331 -17.27 1.26 8.85
CA VAL A 331 -15.88 0.93 8.51
C VAL A 331 -15.50 -0.25 9.40
N PRO A 332 -15.32 -1.45 8.85
CA PRO A 332 -14.95 -2.61 9.65
C PRO A 332 -13.50 -2.47 10.17
N ASP A 333 -13.27 -2.88 11.42
CA ASP A 333 -11.92 -3.05 11.95
C ASP A 333 -11.36 -4.39 11.50
N TYR A 334 -10.66 -4.38 10.35
CA TYR A 334 -10.03 -5.59 9.80
C TYR A 334 -8.93 -6.17 10.69
N LEU A 335 -8.46 -5.41 11.68
CA LEU A 335 -7.42 -5.83 12.62
C LEU A 335 -7.98 -6.42 13.93
N PHE A 336 -9.30 -6.49 14.06
CA PHE A 336 -9.92 -7.11 15.22
C PHE A 336 -9.80 -8.63 15.16
N ASP A 337 -9.19 -9.21 16.19
CA ASP A 337 -8.92 -10.65 16.32
C ASP A 337 -9.91 -11.37 17.28
N GLY A 338 -10.91 -10.65 17.80
CA GLY A 338 -11.95 -11.22 18.65
C GLY A 338 -13.14 -11.76 17.86
N GLU A 339 -14.07 -12.42 18.56
CA GLU A 339 -15.31 -12.92 17.94
C GLU A 339 -16.25 -11.77 17.54
N GLY A 340 -16.65 -11.76 16.27
CA GLY A 340 -17.57 -10.78 15.67
C GLY A 340 -16.88 -9.86 14.66
N MET A 341 -17.54 -8.76 14.31
CA MET A 341 -16.97 -7.71 13.47
C MET A 341 -16.99 -6.39 14.26
N ARG A 342 -15.82 -5.91 14.66
CA ARG A 342 -15.68 -4.63 15.36
C ARG A 342 -15.81 -3.48 14.38
N VAL A 343 -16.59 -2.48 14.76
CA VAL A 343 -16.80 -1.25 13.99
C VAL A 343 -15.71 -0.27 14.37
N ASP A 344 -14.84 0.09 13.41
CA ASP A 344 -13.82 1.11 13.62
C ASP A 344 -14.33 2.52 13.27
N GLY A 345 -15.39 2.60 12.47
CA GLY A 345 -15.99 3.86 12.06
C GLY A 345 -17.42 3.75 11.59
N ILE A 346 -18.14 4.88 11.64
CA ILE A 346 -19.52 5.00 11.19
C ILE A 346 -19.57 6.02 10.04
N SER A 347 -20.14 5.61 8.91
CA SER A 347 -20.39 6.51 7.78
C SER A 347 -21.65 7.33 8.01
N GLU A 348 -21.60 8.62 7.68
CA GLU A 348 -22.73 9.53 7.80
C GLU A 348 -23.89 9.17 6.85
N ASP A 349 -25.12 9.39 7.32
CA ASP A 349 -26.39 9.14 6.63
C ASP A 349 -26.62 7.70 6.17
N LYS A 350 -25.83 6.75 6.68
CA LYS A 350 -25.94 5.32 6.39
C LYS A 350 -26.79 4.56 7.42
N PRO A 351 -27.24 3.33 7.09
CA PRO A 351 -28.09 2.52 7.97
C PRO A 351 -27.56 2.37 9.40
N ALA A 352 -26.26 2.13 9.58
CA ALA A 352 -25.64 1.97 10.89
C ALA A 352 -25.76 3.22 11.77
N GLN A 353 -25.50 4.41 11.20
CA GLN A 353 -25.65 5.67 11.94
C GLN A 353 -27.11 5.90 12.33
N LYS A 354 -28.05 5.68 11.39
CA LYS A 354 -29.50 5.83 11.62
C LYS A 354 -30.03 4.86 12.68
N ALA A 355 -29.43 3.67 12.76
CA ALA A 355 -29.72 2.65 13.77
C ALA A 355 -29.00 2.89 15.10
N GLY A 356 -28.16 3.93 15.22
CA GLY A 356 -27.47 4.28 16.45
C GLY A 356 -26.27 3.39 16.80
N LEU A 357 -25.67 2.73 15.80
CA LEU A 357 -24.39 2.05 15.96
C LEU A 357 -23.27 3.07 16.17
N GLN A 358 -22.24 2.66 16.90
CA GLN A 358 -21.14 3.50 17.35
C GLN A 358 -19.80 2.83 17.04
N LYS A 359 -18.76 3.65 16.92
CA LYS A 359 -17.38 3.17 16.92
C LYS A 359 -17.12 2.35 18.19
N GLY A 360 -16.47 1.20 18.03
CA GLY A 360 -16.19 0.24 19.10
C GLY A 360 -17.27 -0.83 19.29
N ASP A 361 -18.45 -0.71 18.67
CA ASP A 361 -19.44 -1.77 18.65
C ASP A 361 -18.88 -3.03 17.99
N ILE A 362 -19.13 -4.20 18.56
CA ILE A 362 -18.80 -5.49 17.94
C ILE A 362 -20.09 -6.12 17.46
N VAL A 363 -20.31 -6.15 16.14
CA VAL A 363 -21.45 -6.82 15.53
C VAL A 363 -21.31 -8.33 15.72
N ILE A 364 -22.27 -8.92 16.42
CA ILE A 364 -22.31 -10.37 16.74
C ILE A 364 -23.49 -11.08 16.06
N LYS A 365 -24.48 -10.33 15.55
CA LYS A 365 -25.60 -10.88 14.79
C LYS A 365 -26.16 -9.86 13.80
N LEU A 366 -26.53 -10.31 12.61
CA LEU A 366 -27.25 -9.53 11.60
C LEU A 366 -28.37 -10.38 10.99
N GLY A 367 -29.62 -9.98 11.22
CA GLY A 367 -30.80 -10.81 10.98
C GLY A 367 -30.70 -12.12 11.73
N ASP A 368 -30.88 -13.24 11.04
CA ASP A 368 -30.74 -14.58 11.63
C ASP A 368 -29.29 -15.09 11.64
N SER A 369 -28.35 -14.35 11.03
CA SER A 369 -26.96 -14.78 10.88
C SER A 369 -26.12 -14.36 12.09
N ALA A 370 -25.44 -15.33 12.71
CA ALA A 370 -24.39 -15.05 13.68
C ALA A 370 -23.16 -14.48 12.97
N ILE A 371 -22.57 -13.44 13.54
CA ILE A 371 -21.35 -12.81 13.05
C ILE A 371 -20.23 -13.21 14.01
N VAL A 372 -19.29 -14.01 13.51
CA VAL A 372 -18.13 -14.50 14.27
C VAL A 372 -16.81 -13.92 13.74
N ASP A 373 -16.82 -13.40 12.50
CA ASP A 373 -15.67 -12.84 11.79
C ASP A 373 -16.14 -11.97 10.61
N MET A 374 -15.20 -11.41 9.84
CA MET A 374 -15.51 -10.58 8.67
C MET A 374 -16.26 -11.35 7.57
N MET A 375 -15.93 -12.63 7.36
CA MET A 375 -16.52 -13.43 6.28
C MET A 375 -17.98 -13.80 6.57
N SER A 376 -18.32 -14.12 7.82
CA SER A 376 -19.70 -14.31 8.28
C SER A 376 -20.51 -13.02 8.19
N TYR A 377 -19.89 -11.87 8.47
CA TYR A 377 -20.50 -10.56 8.24
C TYR A 377 -20.82 -10.33 6.75
N MET A 378 -19.87 -10.56 5.85
CA MET A 378 -20.08 -10.38 4.41
C MET A 378 -21.14 -11.35 3.86
N ARG A 379 -21.15 -12.61 4.34
CA ARG A 379 -22.22 -13.60 4.03
C ARG A 379 -23.57 -13.12 4.51
N ALA A 380 -23.67 -12.63 5.73
CA ALA A 380 -24.91 -12.09 6.26
C ALA A 380 -25.41 -10.89 5.44
N LEU A 381 -24.53 -9.99 5.01
CA LEU A 381 -24.91 -8.87 4.14
C LEU A 381 -25.42 -9.30 2.76
N SER A 382 -24.88 -10.39 2.21
CA SER A 382 -25.18 -10.84 0.84
C SER A 382 -26.63 -11.28 0.62
N VAL A 383 -27.37 -11.60 1.69
CA VAL A 383 -28.77 -12.02 1.57
C VAL A 383 -29.76 -10.85 1.52
N PHE A 384 -29.31 -9.62 1.82
CA PHE A 384 -30.18 -8.44 1.90
C PHE A 384 -30.17 -7.61 0.60
N GLN A 385 -31.28 -6.93 0.36
CA GLN A 385 -31.50 -6.00 -0.74
C GLN A 385 -31.91 -4.60 -0.22
N ALA A 386 -31.80 -3.59 -1.09
CA ALA A 386 -32.20 -2.23 -0.74
C ALA A 386 -33.70 -2.20 -0.39
N GLY A 387 -34.03 -1.57 0.74
CA GLY A 387 -35.37 -1.56 1.31
C GLY A 387 -35.65 -2.65 2.35
N ASP A 388 -34.81 -3.69 2.44
CA ASP A 388 -34.94 -4.72 3.47
C ASP A 388 -34.71 -4.11 4.85
N SER A 389 -35.41 -4.66 5.86
CA SER A 389 -35.21 -4.30 7.26
C SER A 389 -34.88 -5.54 8.07
N THR A 390 -33.97 -5.40 9.02
CA THR A 390 -33.52 -6.48 9.88
C THR A 390 -33.08 -5.97 11.25
N GLN A 391 -32.77 -6.88 12.17
CA GLN A 391 -32.13 -6.52 13.43
C GLN A 391 -30.62 -6.75 13.36
N VAL A 392 -29.87 -5.84 13.95
CA VAL A 392 -28.45 -6.03 14.24
C VAL A 392 -28.27 -6.09 15.74
N VAL A 393 -27.43 -7.02 16.19
CA VAL A 393 -27.06 -7.17 17.60
C VAL A 393 -25.58 -6.90 17.73
N VAL A 394 -25.22 -5.98 18.62
CA VAL A 394 -23.85 -5.56 18.87
C VAL A 394 -23.49 -5.74 20.35
N LYS A 395 -22.22 -5.99 20.64
CA LYS A 395 -21.64 -5.80 21.97
C LYS A 395 -21.08 -4.38 22.05
N ARG A 396 -21.60 -3.60 23.00
CA ARG A 396 -21.12 -2.26 23.36
C ARG A 396 -20.73 -2.27 24.83
N ASP A 397 -19.46 -2.01 25.14
CA ASP A 397 -18.94 -2.02 26.51
C ASP A 397 -19.30 -3.29 27.30
N GLY A 398 -19.24 -4.44 26.62
CA GLY A 398 -19.59 -5.76 27.19
C GLY A 398 -21.09 -6.04 27.34
N LYS A 399 -21.98 -5.11 26.96
CA LYS A 399 -23.44 -5.30 26.96
C LYS A 399 -23.97 -5.54 25.56
N THR A 400 -25.01 -6.36 25.46
CA THR A 400 -25.72 -6.58 24.21
C THR A 400 -26.68 -5.42 23.94
N VAL A 401 -26.60 -4.84 22.75
CA VAL A 401 -27.50 -3.80 22.24
C VAL A 401 -28.10 -4.28 20.93
N GLU A 402 -29.42 -4.12 20.79
CA GLU A 402 -30.15 -4.46 19.57
C GLU A 402 -30.60 -3.18 18.87
N ALA A 403 -30.50 -3.16 17.55
CA ALA A 403 -30.96 -2.04 16.74
C ALA A 403 -31.64 -2.54 15.46
N SER A 404 -32.62 -1.79 14.97
CA SER A 404 -33.27 -2.05 13.69
C SER A 404 -32.49 -1.35 12.58
N ILE A 405 -32.07 -2.11 11.57
CA ILE A 405 -31.40 -1.64 10.37
C ILE A 405 -32.38 -1.68 9.20
N GLN A 406 -32.39 -0.63 8.39
CA GLN A 406 -33.02 -0.60 7.08
C GLN A 406 -31.97 -0.28 6.03
N PHE A 407 -31.84 -1.12 5.01
CA PHE A 407 -30.81 -1.05 3.98
C PHE A 407 -31.14 -0.11 2.82
#